data_AF-A0A4Q5P511-F1
#
_entry.id   AF-A0A4Q5P511-F1
#
_cell.length_a   1.000
_cell.length_b   1.000
_cell.length_c   1.000
_cell.angle_alpha   90.00
_cell.angle_beta   90.00
_cell.angle_gamma   90.00
#
_symmetry.space_group_name_H-M   'P 1'
#
loop_
_entity.id
_entity.type
_entity.pdbx_description
1 polymer ?
#
loop_
_entity_poly.entity_id
_entity_poly.type
_entity_poly.pdbx_seq_one_letter_code
_entity_poly.pdbx_strand_id
1 'polypeptide(L)'
;MINTMKIETKAFLSVGILLGLSFTANMTMLYYSITSNDGLVEDNYYSKGLNYQKEIDRSKLQEKLGWTALLNYTDNTYTVIARNINNAPLEHANISLNFFRPSKSGFDQDIFLKEVNPGIYQANVDLKLKGNWNV
;
A
#
# COMPACT_ATOMS: atom_id res chain seq x y z
N MET A 1 -35.93 44.12 -36.66
CA MET A 1 -36.68 43.10 -35.88
C MET A 1 -36.21 41.67 -36.16
N ILE A 2 -35.94 41.26 -37.41
CA ILE A 2 -35.52 39.88 -37.73
C ILE A 2 -34.12 39.52 -37.17
N ASN A 3 -33.16 40.45 -37.16
CA ASN A 3 -31.82 40.19 -36.64
C ASN A 3 -31.76 40.02 -35.12
N THR A 4 -32.58 40.75 -34.36
CA THR A 4 -32.63 40.64 -32.89
C THR A 4 -33.19 39.28 -32.47
N MET A 5 -34.23 38.79 -33.15
CA MET A 5 -34.82 37.46 -32.90
C MET A 5 -33.85 36.30 -33.18
N LYS A 6 -32.99 36.41 -34.21
CA LYS A 6 -31.94 35.43 -34.50
C LYS A 6 -30.83 35.41 -33.44
N ILE A 7 -30.52 36.55 -32.84
CA ILE A 7 -29.48 36.66 -31.78
C ILE A 7 -29.96 35.98 -30.50
N GLU A 8 -31.21 36.24 -30.08
CA GLU A 8 -31.79 35.59 -28.89
C GLU A 8 -31.86 34.07 -29.05
N THR A 9 -32.29 33.58 -30.22
CA THR A 9 -32.35 32.14 -30.51
C THR A 9 -30.96 31.49 -30.38
N LYS A 10 -29.90 32.14 -30.89
CA LYS A 10 -28.52 31.64 -30.76
C LYS A 10 -28.02 31.66 -29.30
N ALA A 11 -28.43 32.65 -28.51
CA ALA A 11 -28.08 32.75 -27.09
C ALA A 11 -28.77 31.65 -26.26
N PHE A 12 -30.04 31.36 -26.51
CA PHE A 12 -30.70 30.21 -25.85
C PHE A 12 -30.07 28.88 -26.24
N LEU A 13 -29.68 28.73 -27.51
CA LEU A 13 -29.03 27.51 -27.98
C LEU A 13 -27.64 27.32 -27.36
N SER A 14 -26.85 28.39 -27.21
CA SER A 14 -25.53 28.33 -26.58
C SER A 14 -25.60 28.03 -25.08
N VAL A 15 -26.57 28.62 -24.37
CA VAL A 15 -26.82 28.30 -22.96
C VAL A 15 -27.25 26.84 -22.79
N GLY A 16 -28.11 26.33 -23.66
CA GLY A 16 -28.50 24.91 -23.65
C GLY A 16 -27.32 23.96 -23.86
N ILE A 17 -26.42 24.28 -24.80
CA ILE A 17 -25.20 23.51 -25.06
C ILE A 17 -24.28 23.53 -23.83
N LEU A 18 -24.06 24.70 -23.23
CA LEU A 18 -23.23 24.85 -22.02
C LEU A 18 -23.76 24.01 -20.85
N LEU A 19 -25.07 24.06 -20.61
CA LEU A 19 -25.72 23.27 -19.55
C LEU A 19 -25.60 21.78 -19.83
N GLY A 20 -25.82 21.34 -21.08
CA GLY A 20 -25.66 19.95 -21.48
C GLY A 20 -24.24 19.41 -21.28
N LEU A 21 -23.22 20.20 -21.66
CA LEU A 21 -21.81 19.85 -21.44
C LEU A 21 -21.48 19.75 -19.95
N SER A 22 -21.96 20.71 -19.15
CA SER A 22 -21.74 20.74 -17.70
C SER A 22 -22.39 19.52 -17.03
N PHE A 23 -23.61 19.19 -17.42
CA PHE A 23 -24.32 18.03 -16.89
C PHE A 23 -23.61 16.72 -17.22
N THR A 24 -23.13 16.58 -18.46
CA THR A 24 -22.37 15.39 -18.90
C THR A 24 -21.06 15.25 -18.12
N ALA A 25 -20.29 16.33 -17.96
CA ALA A 25 -19.07 16.33 -17.16
C ALA A 25 -19.34 15.90 -15.71
N ASN A 26 -20.36 16.48 -15.08
CA ASN A 26 -20.75 16.12 -13.71
C ASN A 26 -21.17 14.65 -13.58
N MET A 27 -21.93 14.12 -14.54
CA MET A 27 -22.33 12.71 -14.56
C MET A 27 -21.13 11.78 -14.75
N THR A 28 -20.18 12.12 -15.62
CA THR A 28 -18.94 11.33 -15.76
C THR A 28 -18.12 11.32 -14.48
N MET A 29 -18.00 12.47 -13.80
CA MET A 29 -17.29 12.57 -12.54
C MET A 29 -17.99 11.78 -11.42
N LEU A 30 -19.32 11.82 -11.37
CA LEU A 30 -20.12 11.03 -10.42
C LEU A 30 -19.96 9.52 -10.70
N TYR A 31 -20.02 9.12 -11.97
CA TYR A 31 -19.78 7.73 -12.37
C TYR A 31 -18.40 7.27 -11.94
N TYR A 32 -17.36 8.06 -12.23
CA TYR A 32 -16.01 7.75 -11.78
C TYR A 32 -15.94 7.71 -10.26
N SER A 33 -16.51 8.66 -9.51
CA SER A 33 -16.49 8.63 -8.03
C SER A 33 -17.14 7.38 -7.41
N ILE A 34 -18.25 6.91 -7.99
CA ILE A 34 -18.95 5.70 -7.50
C ILE A 34 -18.23 4.42 -7.93
N THR A 35 -17.65 4.40 -9.12
CA THR A 35 -16.99 3.20 -9.68
C THR A 35 -15.50 3.12 -9.34
N SER A 36 -14.86 4.25 -9.06
CA SER A 36 -13.51 4.34 -8.50
C SER A 36 -13.61 3.95 -7.04
N ASN A 37 -13.52 2.65 -6.81
CA ASN A 37 -13.15 2.13 -5.52
C ASN A 37 -11.74 2.65 -5.22
N ASP A 38 -11.64 3.84 -4.60
CA ASP A 38 -10.34 4.47 -4.35
C ASP A 38 -9.48 3.62 -3.42
N GLY A 39 -10.04 2.60 -2.74
CA GLY A 39 -9.26 1.67 -1.91
C GLY A 39 -8.44 2.35 -0.81
N LEU A 40 -8.71 3.64 -0.56
CA LEU A 40 -8.03 4.49 0.41
C LEU A 40 -8.67 4.40 1.79
N VAL A 41 -9.83 3.75 1.90
CA VAL A 41 -10.33 3.31 3.19
C VAL A 41 -9.90 1.86 3.32
N GLU A 42 -8.79 1.68 3.99
CA GLU A 42 -8.49 0.43 4.65
C GLU A 42 -9.68 0.12 5.55
N ASP A 43 -10.61 -0.74 5.08
CA ASP A 43 -11.87 -1.14 5.75
C ASP A 43 -11.66 -1.69 7.17
N ASN A 44 -10.40 -1.79 7.60
CA ASN A 44 -9.96 -2.52 8.76
C ASN A 44 -9.40 -1.64 9.88
N TYR A 45 -9.68 -0.33 9.91
CA TYR A 45 -9.20 0.54 11.00
C TYR A 45 -9.61 0.03 12.40
N TYR A 46 -10.81 -0.55 12.50
CA TYR A 46 -11.31 -1.13 13.76
C TYR A 46 -10.58 -2.43 14.14
N SER A 47 -10.35 -3.37 13.21
CA SER A 47 -9.62 -4.60 13.55
C SER A 47 -8.10 -4.39 13.63
N LYS A 48 -7.54 -3.36 12.97
CA LYS A 48 -6.18 -2.86 13.24
C LYS A 48 -6.07 -2.41 14.69
N GLY A 49 -7.03 -1.64 15.22
CA GLY A 49 -7.05 -1.24 16.63
C GLY A 49 -7.02 -2.42 17.62
N LEU A 50 -7.70 -3.53 17.29
CA LEU A 50 -7.74 -4.75 18.11
C LEU A 50 -6.44 -5.58 18.04
N ASN A 51 -5.78 -5.64 16.88
CA ASN A 51 -4.49 -6.33 16.72
C ASN A 51 -3.28 -5.45 17.08
N TYR A 52 -3.46 -4.13 17.15
CA TYR A 52 -2.40 -3.18 17.49
C TYR A 52 -1.81 -3.44 18.88
N GLN A 53 -2.66 -3.76 19.86
CA GLN A 53 -2.16 -4.11 21.20
C GLN A 53 -1.36 -5.42 21.19
N LYS A 54 -1.75 -6.40 20.36
CA LYS A 54 -1.01 -7.66 20.20
C LYS A 54 0.35 -7.44 19.52
N GLU A 55 0.42 -6.58 18.51
CA GLU A 55 1.67 -6.18 17.87
C GLU A 55 2.59 -5.44 18.86
N ILE A 56 2.04 -4.52 19.67
CA ILE A 56 2.80 -3.87 20.75
C ILE A 56 3.32 -4.88 21.77
N ASP A 57 2.49 -5.83 22.20
CA ASP A 57 2.90 -6.82 23.19
C ASP A 57 3.94 -7.79 22.63
N ARG A 58 3.85 -8.16 21.34
CA ARG A 58 4.88 -8.93 20.63
C ARG A 58 6.18 -8.17 20.49
N SER A 59 6.12 -6.89 20.14
CA SER A 59 7.29 -6.02 20.04
C SER A 59 7.97 -5.85 21.41
N LYS A 60 7.20 -5.65 22.48
CA LYS A 60 7.72 -5.61 23.86
C LYS A 60 8.32 -6.94 24.32
N LEU A 61 7.75 -8.07 23.89
CA LEU A 61 8.32 -9.39 24.16
C LEU A 61 9.65 -9.59 23.41
N GLN A 62 9.74 -9.19 22.14
CA GLN A 62 11.00 -9.19 21.39
C GLN A 62 12.06 -8.28 22.03
N GLU A 63 11.67 -7.08 22.48
CA GLU A 63 12.56 -6.15 23.18
C GLU A 63 13.06 -6.75 24.50
N LYS A 64 12.18 -7.39 25.27
CA LYS A 64 12.55 -8.11 26.51
C LYS A 64 13.49 -9.30 26.27
N LEU A 65 13.42 -9.92 25.09
CA LEU A 65 14.30 -11.03 24.70
C LEU A 65 15.67 -10.55 24.19
N GLY A 66 15.85 -9.24 23.98
CA GLY A 66 17.09 -8.62 23.53
C GLY A 66 17.56 -9.10 22.15
N TRP A 67 16.62 -9.51 21.29
CA TRP A 67 16.95 -9.96 19.94
C TRP A 67 17.34 -8.79 19.05
N THR A 68 18.35 -8.99 18.22
CA THR A 68 18.80 -8.02 17.22
C THR A 68 18.74 -8.64 15.84
N ALA A 69 18.27 -7.87 14.86
CA ALA A 69 18.20 -8.28 13.47
C ALA A 69 18.83 -7.20 12.58
N LEU A 70 19.76 -7.61 11.71
CA LEU A 70 20.36 -6.74 10.70
C LEU A 70 19.90 -7.18 9.32
N LEU A 71 19.23 -6.29 8.59
CA LEU A 71 18.77 -6.51 7.22
C LEU A 71 19.80 -5.98 6.23
N ASN A 72 20.22 -6.84 5.31
CA ASN A 72 21.09 -6.51 4.18
C ASN A 72 20.42 -6.94 2.87
N TYR A 73 20.69 -6.19 1.80
CA TYR A 73 20.20 -6.50 0.46
C TYR A 73 21.36 -6.47 -0.53
N THR A 74 21.57 -7.57 -1.26
CA THR A 74 22.63 -7.71 -2.26
C THR A 74 22.17 -8.68 -3.34
N ASP A 75 22.38 -8.36 -4.62
CA ASP A 75 22.08 -9.22 -5.78
C ASP A 75 20.69 -9.89 -5.71
N ASN A 76 19.63 -9.08 -5.51
CA ASN A 76 18.24 -9.55 -5.39
C ASN A 76 17.95 -10.50 -4.21
N THR A 77 18.88 -10.57 -3.26
CA THR A 77 18.77 -11.44 -2.08
C THR A 77 18.75 -10.59 -0.81
N TYR A 78 17.68 -10.76 -0.03
CA TYR A 78 17.60 -10.20 1.31
C TYR A 78 18.22 -11.18 2.30
N THR A 79 19.14 -10.68 3.12
CA THR A 79 19.80 -11.42 4.18
C THR A 79 19.49 -10.77 5.52
N VAL A 80 18.96 -11.55 6.46
CA VAL A 80 18.76 -11.14 7.85
C VAL A 80 19.74 -11.90 8.74
N ILE A 81 20.53 -11.16 9.51
CA ILE A 81 21.38 -11.71 10.56
C ILE A 81 20.67 -11.49 11.88
N ALA A 82 20.16 -12.56 12.49
CA ALA A 82 19.43 -12.54 13.75
C ALA A 82 20.30 -13.08 14.88
N ARG A 83 20.36 -12.32 15.98
CA ARG A 83 21.14 -12.66 17.18
C ARG A 83 20.31 -12.47 18.43
N ASN A 84 20.60 -13.26 19.46
CA ASN A 84 19.99 -13.11 20.77
C ASN A 84 20.74 -12.07 21.64
N ILE A 85 20.23 -11.84 22.87
CA ILE A 85 20.81 -10.90 23.84
C ILE A 85 22.27 -11.22 24.22
N ASN A 86 22.69 -12.47 24.09
CA ASN A 86 24.06 -12.93 24.35
C ASN A 86 24.94 -12.88 23.09
N ASN A 87 24.48 -12.21 22.02
CA ASN A 87 25.14 -12.11 20.72
C ASN A 87 25.34 -13.46 19.99
N ALA A 88 24.66 -14.52 20.45
CA ALA A 88 24.66 -15.83 19.81
C ALA A 88 23.67 -15.86 18.65
N PRO A 89 23.92 -16.67 17.59
CA PRO A 89 23.00 -16.80 16.46
C PRO A 89 21.62 -17.28 16.93
N LEU A 90 20.58 -16.63 16.41
CA LEU A 90 19.20 -17.04 16.68
C LEU A 90 18.79 -18.08 15.63
N GLU A 91 18.89 -19.35 16.00
CA GLU A 91 18.60 -20.48 15.10
C GLU A 91 17.10 -20.85 15.11
N HIS A 92 16.62 -21.42 14.00
CA HIS A 92 15.26 -21.94 13.85
C HIS A 92 14.13 -20.93 14.12
N ALA A 93 14.40 -19.64 13.92
CA ALA A 93 13.41 -18.58 14.00
C ALA A 93 12.59 -18.50 12.71
N ASN A 94 11.30 -18.22 12.85
CA ASN A 94 10.44 -17.89 11.72
C ASN A 94 10.57 -16.39 11.44
N ILE A 95 11.32 -16.04 10.39
CA ILE A 95 11.52 -14.65 9.95
C ILE A 95 10.78 -14.42 8.63
N SER A 96 9.98 -13.36 8.56
CA SER A 96 9.29 -12.91 7.36
C SER A 96 9.57 -11.43 7.10
N LEU A 97 9.76 -11.06 5.85
CA LEU A 97 9.79 -9.68 5.38
C LEU A 97 8.44 -9.32 4.76
N ASN A 98 7.85 -8.21 5.21
CA ASN A 98 6.60 -7.70 4.67
C ASN A 98 6.92 -6.57 3.69
N PHE A 99 6.61 -6.79 2.41
CA PHE A 99 6.77 -5.78 1.37
C PHE A 99 5.41 -5.12 1.11
N PHE A 100 5.32 -3.80 1.30
CA PHE A 100 4.08 -3.06 1.07
C PHE A 100 4.31 -1.84 0.17
N ARG A 101 3.26 -1.42 -0.55
CA ARG A 101 3.27 -0.25 -1.43
C ARG A 101 2.50 0.93 -0.81
N PRO A 102 3.14 2.10 -0.64
CA PRO A 102 2.45 3.30 -0.15
C PRO A 102 1.31 3.80 -1.05
N SER A 103 1.43 3.57 -2.36
CA SER A 103 0.57 4.19 -3.37
C SER A 103 -0.59 3.32 -3.85
N LYS A 104 -0.63 2.03 -3.48
CA LYS A 104 -1.72 1.09 -3.79
C LYS A 104 -1.76 0.01 -2.73
N SER A 105 -2.76 0.05 -1.87
CA SER A 105 -3.07 -1.04 -0.94
C SER A 105 -3.55 -2.27 -1.74
N GLY A 106 -3.24 -3.48 -1.27
CA GLY A 106 -3.74 -4.74 -1.84
C GLY A 106 -2.72 -5.60 -2.60
N PHE A 107 -1.44 -5.22 -2.64
CA PHE A 107 -0.36 -6.04 -3.22
C PHE A 107 0.74 -6.38 -2.22
N ASP A 108 0.43 -6.32 -0.91
CA ASP A 108 1.40 -6.61 0.12
C ASP A 108 1.86 -8.07 0.00
N GLN A 109 3.18 -8.28 0.08
CA GLN A 109 3.78 -9.60 -0.07
C GLN A 109 4.59 -9.92 1.18
N ASP A 110 4.18 -10.97 1.88
CA ASP A 110 4.97 -11.59 2.93
C ASP A 110 5.92 -12.62 2.31
N ILE A 111 7.22 -12.45 2.55
CA ILE A 111 8.25 -13.37 2.09
C ILE A 111 8.94 -13.97 3.29
N PHE A 112 8.81 -15.30 3.44
CA PHE A 112 9.49 -16.06 4.48
C PHE A 112 10.95 -16.31 4.10
N LEU A 113 11.84 -16.06 5.06
CA LEU A 113 13.27 -16.27 4.88
C LEU A 113 13.63 -17.68 5.33
N LYS A 114 14.55 -18.31 4.60
CA LYS A 114 15.09 -19.62 4.95
C LYS A 114 16.40 -19.44 5.70
N GLU A 115 16.56 -20.17 6.79
CA GLU A 115 17.85 -20.25 7.47
C GLU A 115 18.87 -20.95 6.55
N VAL A 116 19.95 -20.25 6.21
CA VAL A 116 21.03 -20.78 5.34
C VAL A 116 22.28 -21.12 6.14
N ASN A 117 22.48 -20.42 7.26
CA ASN A 117 23.52 -20.67 8.25
C ASN A 117 22.94 -20.30 9.64
N PRO A 118 23.54 -20.77 10.75
CA PRO A 118 23.08 -20.43 12.09
C PRO A 118 22.87 -18.92 12.27
N GLY A 119 21.62 -18.51 12.49
CA GLY A 119 21.26 -17.09 12.66
C GLY A 119 21.32 -16.23 11.41
N ILE A 120 21.54 -16.81 10.22
CA ILE A 120 21.54 -16.11 8.93
C ILE A 120 20.41 -16.65 8.07
N TYR A 121 19.49 -15.75 7.72
CA TYR A 121 18.27 -16.06 6.99
C TYR A 121 18.30 -15.35 5.64
N GLN A 122 17.93 -16.05 4.57
CA GLN A 122 17.95 -15.50 3.21
C GLN A 122 16.67 -15.81 2.44
N ALA A 123 16.28 -14.86 1.60
CA ALA A 123 15.28 -15.06 0.56
C ALA A 123 15.67 -14.29 -0.70
N ASN A 124 15.55 -14.96 -1.86
CA ASN A 124 15.54 -14.27 -3.13
C ASN A 124 14.15 -13.68 -3.34
N VAL A 125 14.10 -12.37 -3.59
CA VAL A 125 12.85 -11.63 -3.68
C VAL A 125 12.67 -11.17 -5.12
N ASP A 126 11.66 -11.73 -5.78
CA ASP A 126 11.20 -11.30 -7.10
C ASP A 126 9.84 -10.61 -6.95
N LEU A 127 9.88 -9.28 -6.82
CA LEU A 127 8.67 -8.48 -6.69
C LEU A 127 7.99 -8.39 -8.06
N LYS A 128 6.78 -8.95 -8.16
CA LYS A 128 5.98 -9.03 -9.40
C LYS A 128 5.77 -7.70 -10.14
N LEU A 129 5.92 -6.57 -9.46
CA LEU A 129 5.72 -5.23 -10.01
C LEU A 129 6.95 -4.36 -9.78
N LYS A 130 7.44 -3.71 -10.85
CA LYS A 130 8.45 -2.66 -10.78
C LYS A 130 7.92 -1.44 -10.04
N GLY A 131 8.73 -0.82 -9.17
CA GLY A 131 8.37 0.39 -8.43
C GLY A 131 9.01 0.46 -7.04
N ASN A 132 8.64 1.48 -6.26
CA ASN A 132 9.13 1.68 -4.90
C ASN A 132 8.34 0.82 -3.92
N TRP A 133 9.06 -0.02 -3.18
CA TRP A 133 8.52 -0.88 -2.12
C TRP A 133 9.19 -0.52 -0.80
N ASN A 134 8.44 -0.58 0.29
CA ASN A 134 8.98 -0.50 1.64
C ASN A 134 9.00 -1.90 2.26
N VAL A 135 10.03 -2.16 3.08
CA VAL A 135 10.30 -3.41 3.78
C VAL A 135 10.79 -3.14 5.18
#